data_AF-A0A946TXU6-F1
#
_entry.id   AF-A0A946TXU6-F1
#
_cell.length_a   1.000
_cell.length_b   1.000
_cell.length_c   1.000
_cell.angle_alpha   90.00
_cell.angle_beta   90.00
_cell.angle_gamma   90.00
#
_symmetry.space_group_name_H-M   'P 1'
#
loop_
_entity.id
_entity.type
_entity.pdbx_description
1 polymer ?
#
loop_
_entity_poly.entity_id
_entity_poly.type
_entity_poly.pdbx_seq_one_letter_code
_entity_poly.pdbx_strand_id
1 'polypeptide(L)'
;MTRKPLQIFVWILLPVITFFLGLSLRPAQKTASGPDNPKAQSQIPSQATRGLANRKSANNQSSANSTDPTSNSPALSNTNLDSSRIKRIGQSLREELNPLKRRQIFNELLQGMTLDNAREIREQVKRLDQNSSEFRDFHFVWGSMAGAEAVINGTKTSERDLHVTMTGWASTSPDQAIAWFNDLDKLNDKRLSKNDLKRSIVEGLANTDPDRAINFISSLKESGDREAHRMIHDVARKATRSMNLEEAGAWAESLPDEGMRRSSIHSILPRFAYSDPESASKWATGLDSDISATAIHKVGEAWAHRDPLASAEWLSSLPESQGSNSGLETALHHWAGRDPKAAS
;
A
#
# COMPACT_ATOMS: atom_id res chain seq x y z
N MET A 1 50.25 10.50 0.27
CA MET A 1 49.60 10.57 1.60
C MET A 1 48.60 11.71 1.52
N THR A 2 47.29 11.48 1.52
CA THR A 2 46.48 11.54 2.75
C THR A 2 45.18 10.72 2.64
N ARG A 3 45.04 9.80 3.60
CA ARG A 3 43.81 9.16 4.11
C ARG A 3 42.91 10.26 4.73
N LYS A 4 41.57 10.32 4.77
CA LYS A 4 40.43 9.36 4.79
C LYS A 4 39.10 10.14 4.55
N PRO A 5 38.14 9.68 3.71
CA PRO A 5 36.73 10.07 3.81
C PRO A 5 35.94 9.26 4.87
N LEU A 6 36.56 8.25 5.48
CA LEU A 6 35.92 7.32 6.41
C LEU A 6 35.57 7.93 7.79
N GLN A 7 36.19 9.06 8.16
CA GLN A 7 35.96 9.67 9.47
C GLN A 7 34.68 10.51 9.54
N ILE A 8 34.16 11.00 8.40
CA ILE A 8 32.91 11.78 8.38
C ILE A 8 31.68 10.86 8.54
N PHE A 9 31.75 9.62 8.05
CA PHE A 9 30.67 8.63 8.16
C PHE A 9 30.40 8.17 9.60
N VAL A 10 31.42 8.13 10.47
CA VAL A 10 31.27 7.66 11.86
C VAL A 10 30.59 8.71 12.75
N TRP A 11 30.68 10.01 12.40
CA TRP A 11 30.08 11.09 13.20
C TRP A 11 28.60 11.38 12.86
N ILE A 12 28.08 10.87 11.73
CA ILE A 12 26.67 11.05 11.33
C ILE A 12 25.79 9.89 11.81
N LEU A 13 26.34 8.69 12.01
CA LEU A 13 25.60 7.51 12.49
C LEU A 13 25.36 7.50 14.01
N LEU A 14 26.23 8.13 14.80
CA LEU A 14 26.15 8.12 16.26
C LEU A 14 24.91 8.85 16.83
N PRO A 15 24.55 10.06 16.36
CA PRO A 15 23.37 10.79 16.87
C PRO A 15 22.06 10.06 16.59
N VAL A 16 21.97 9.37 15.44
CA VAL A 16 20.78 8.61 15.02
C VAL A 16 20.55 7.43 15.96
N ILE A 17 21.59 6.63 16.25
CA ILE A 17 21.47 5.49 17.17
C ILE A 17 21.17 5.94 18.61
N THR A 18 21.75 7.05 19.08
CA THR A 18 21.50 7.56 20.45
C THR A 18 20.11 8.15 20.64
N PHE A 19 19.51 8.76 19.61
CA PHE A 19 18.13 9.25 19.67
C PHE A 19 17.12 8.09 19.79
N PHE A 20 17.39 6.96 19.13
CA PHE A 20 16.49 5.79 19.12
C PHE A 20 16.56 4.93 20.40
N LEU A 21 17.68 4.89 21.12
CA LEU A 21 17.71 4.23 22.45
C LEU A 21 16.94 5.02 23.53
N GLY A 22 16.84 6.34 23.41
CA GLY A 22 16.17 7.19 24.40
C GLY A 22 14.63 7.10 24.40
N LEU A 23 14.03 6.75 23.26
CA LEU A 23 12.57 6.59 23.13
C LEU A 23 12.06 5.25 23.67
N SER A 24 12.88 4.19 23.61
CA SER A 24 12.50 2.84 24.08
C SER A 24 12.62 2.63 25.60
N LEU A 25 13.19 3.60 26.34
CA LEU A 25 13.47 3.48 27.77
C LEU A 25 12.55 4.31 28.68
N ARG A 26 11.43 4.86 28.18
CA ARG A 26 10.46 5.53 29.06
C ARG A 26 9.72 4.48 29.92
N PRO A 27 9.85 4.49 31.26
CA PRO A 27 9.09 3.58 32.11
C PRO A 27 7.61 4.00 32.10
N ALA A 28 6.72 3.02 31.95
CA ALA A 28 5.27 3.21 32.01
C ALA A 28 4.87 3.80 33.36
N GLN A 29 4.22 4.96 33.33
CA GLN A 29 3.71 5.65 34.51
C GLN A 29 2.56 4.81 35.10
N LYS A 30 2.79 4.19 36.27
CA LYS A 30 1.76 3.48 37.04
C LYS A 30 0.68 4.48 37.48
N THR A 31 -0.53 4.34 36.96
CA THR A 31 -1.72 4.99 37.51
C THR A 31 -2.19 4.18 38.73
N ALA A 32 -2.25 4.85 39.88
CA ALA A 32 -2.79 4.30 41.11
C ALA A 32 -4.33 4.27 41.06
N SER A 33 -4.92 3.20 41.60
CA SER A 33 -6.35 2.95 41.67
C SER A 33 -6.95 3.25 43.06
N GLY A 34 -8.12 3.92 43.05
CA GLY A 34 -9.20 3.83 44.06
C GLY A 34 -9.45 5.08 44.95
N PRO A 35 -10.70 5.33 45.46
CA PRO A 35 -11.87 4.43 45.47
C PRO A 35 -13.23 5.01 44.97
N ASP A 36 -14.05 4.07 44.47
CA ASP A 36 -15.52 3.89 44.46
C ASP A 36 -16.53 5.05 44.65
N ASN A 37 -17.47 5.15 43.68
CA ASN A 37 -18.92 5.20 43.97
C ASN A 37 -19.75 4.75 42.72
N PRO A 38 -20.86 3.99 42.86
CA PRO A 38 -21.52 3.31 41.74
C PRO A 38 -22.77 4.06 41.23
N LYS A 39 -22.98 4.03 39.90
CA LYS A 39 -24.27 3.88 39.18
C LYS A 39 -24.17 4.44 37.76
N ALA A 40 -24.20 3.57 36.77
CA ALA A 40 -25.05 3.67 35.56
C ALA A 40 -24.64 2.58 34.57
N GLN A 41 -25.55 1.64 34.32
CA GLN A 41 -25.49 0.68 33.24
C GLN A 41 -25.83 1.38 31.91
N SER A 42 -25.00 1.20 30.89
CA SER A 42 -25.47 1.10 29.51
C SER A 42 -24.43 0.39 28.65
N GLN A 43 -24.95 -0.51 27.84
CA GLN A 43 -24.26 -1.57 27.11
C GLN A 43 -23.27 -1.07 26.06
N ILE A 44 -22.16 -1.78 25.95
CA ILE A 44 -21.22 -1.76 24.82
C ILE A 44 -21.73 -2.79 23.77
N PRO A 45 -21.28 -2.74 22.50
CA PRO A 45 -20.19 -3.66 22.19
C PRO A 45 -19.04 -3.07 21.36
N SER A 46 -17.86 -3.47 21.80
CA SER A 46 -16.53 -3.09 21.37
C SER A 46 -16.23 -3.60 19.96
N GLN A 47 -15.65 -2.76 19.10
CA GLN A 47 -14.99 -3.23 17.89
C GLN A 47 -13.66 -3.90 18.25
N ALA A 48 -13.55 -5.15 17.83
CA ALA A 48 -12.44 -6.04 18.13
C ALA A 48 -11.25 -5.77 17.20
N THR A 49 -10.10 -5.49 17.81
CA THR A 49 -8.76 -5.76 17.26
C THR A 49 -8.66 -7.23 16.85
N ARG A 50 -8.57 -7.53 15.55
CA ARG A 50 -8.26 -8.87 15.04
C ARG A 50 -6.78 -8.99 14.71
N GLY A 51 -6.02 -9.48 15.70
CA GLY A 51 -4.76 -10.17 15.46
C GLY A 51 -5.05 -11.59 14.95
N LEU A 52 -4.50 -11.93 13.79
CA LEU A 52 -4.60 -13.26 13.19
C LEU A 52 -3.45 -14.14 13.70
N ALA A 53 -3.73 -14.99 14.68
CA ALA A 53 -2.92 -16.16 14.99
C ALA A 53 -3.78 -17.28 15.57
N ASN A 54 -3.42 -18.52 15.23
CA ASN A 54 -3.83 -19.80 15.81
C ASN A 54 -5.20 -20.40 15.41
N ARG A 55 -5.18 -21.22 14.36
CA ARG A 55 -6.09 -22.38 14.25
C ARG A 55 -5.34 -23.64 14.71
N LYS A 56 -5.76 -24.18 15.84
CA LYS A 56 -5.30 -25.46 16.39
C LYS A 56 -5.74 -26.63 15.51
N SER A 57 -4.82 -27.58 15.37
CA SER A 57 -4.97 -28.87 14.73
C SER A 57 -5.96 -29.76 15.50
N ALA A 58 -6.91 -30.35 14.79
CA ALA A 58 -7.77 -31.41 15.29
C ALA A 58 -7.19 -32.77 14.88
N ASN A 59 -6.99 -33.60 15.89
CA ASN A 59 -6.46 -34.94 15.85
C ASN A 59 -7.47 -35.89 15.16
N ASN A 60 -7.04 -36.69 14.19
CA ASN A 60 -7.71 -37.95 13.89
C ASN A 60 -6.71 -38.98 13.35
N GLN A 61 -6.53 -40.04 14.14
CA GLN A 61 -5.77 -41.23 13.81
C GLN A 61 -6.62 -42.16 12.94
N SER A 62 -6.05 -42.66 11.85
CA SER A 62 -6.41 -43.97 11.30
C SER A 62 -5.24 -44.52 10.50
N SER A 63 -4.66 -45.61 11.01
CA SER A 63 -3.62 -46.43 10.38
C SER A 63 -4.17 -47.15 9.14
N ALA A 64 -3.40 -47.14 8.05
CA ALA A 64 -3.32 -48.25 7.10
C ALA A 64 -1.99 -48.19 6.35
N ASN A 65 -1.22 -49.28 6.45
CA ASN A 65 0.05 -49.51 5.75
C ASN A 65 -0.17 -49.62 4.23
N SER A 66 0.60 -48.85 3.46
CA SER A 66 0.98 -49.23 2.11
C SER A 66 2.33 -48.59 1.77
N THR A 67 3.32 -49.46 1.56
CA THR A 67 4.66 -49.17 1.06
C THR A 67 4.62 -48.62 -0.37
N ASP A 68 5.07 -47.39 -0.57
CA ASP A 68 5.42 -46.86 -1.89
C ASP A 68 6.63 -45.88 -1.76
N PRO A 69 7.77 -46.13 -2.42
CA PRO A 69 8.98 -45.34 -2.23
C PRO A 69 9.07 -44.22 -3.26
N THR A 70 8.23 -43.18 -3.17
CA THR A 70 8.42 -41.93 -3.93
C THR A 70 7.87 -40.70 -3.19
N SER A 71 8.44 -40.36 -2.03
CA SER A 71 8.23 -39.04 -1.41
C SER A 71 9.49 -38.19 -1.57
N ASN A 72 9.63 -37.53 -2.72
CA ASN A 72 10.44 -36.32 -2.81
C ASN A 72 9.58 -35.15 -2.32
N SER A 73 9.39 -35.09 -1.00
CA SER A 73 9.09 -33.81 -0.35
C SER A 73 10.35 -32.96 -0.46
N PRO A 74 10.34 -31.74 -1.03
CA PRO A 74 11.52 -30.90 -1.01
C PRO A 74 11.78 -30.54 0.44
N ALA A 75 12.85 -31.11 0.98
CA ALA A 75 13.40 -30.74 2.26
C ALA A 75 13.49 -29.21 2.33
N LEU A 76 13.06 -28.63 3.46
CA LEU A 76 13.39 -27.27 3.88
C LEU A 76 14.93 -27.15 3.86
N SER A 77 15.46 -26.78 2.71
CA SER A 77 16.89 -26.79 2.42
C SER A 77 17.50 -25.56 3.04
N ASN A 78 18.55 -25.76 3.83
CA ASN A 78 19.47 -24.76 4.40
C ASN A 78 19.21 -23.34 3.89
N THR A 79 18.55 -22.51 4.69
CA THR A 79 18.25 -21.09 4.36
C THR A 79 19.48 -20.20 4.31
N ASN A 80 20.67 -20.75 4.55
CA ASN A 80 21.91 -19.99 4.50
C ASN A 80 22.34 -19.76 3.04
N LEU A 81 22.20 -18.51 2.59
CA LEU A 81 22.70 -18.04 1.30
C LEU A 81 24.14 -17.57 1.43
N ASP A 82 25.09 -18.48 1.17
CA ASP A 82 26.49 -18.08 0.98
C ASP A 82 26.72 -17.42 -0.39
N SER A 83 27.85 -16.73 -0.54
CA SER A 83 28.22 -16.01 -1.77
C SER A 83 28.26 -16.88 -3.03
N SER A 84 28.65 -18.16 -2.90
CA SER A 84 28.68 -19.08 -4.03
C SER A 84 27.27 -19.40 -4.50
N ARG A 85 26.34 -19.61 -3.55
CA ARG A 85 24.95 -19.93 -3.81
C ARG A 85 24.21 -18.73 -4.38
N ILE A 86 24.43 -17.52 -3.85
CA ILE A 86 23.83 -16.29 -4.39
C ILE A 86 24.19 -16.11 -5.86
N LYS A 87 25.46 -16.29 -6.24
CA LYS A 87 25.92 -16.19 -7.63
C LYS A 87 25.29 -17.25 -8.53
N ARG A 88 25.21 -18.51 -8.07
CA ARG A 88 24.56 -19.59 -8.83
C ARG A 88 23.08 -19.29 -9.08
N ILE A 89 22.34 -18.93 -8.03
CA ILE A 89 20.91 -18.58 -8.15
C ILE A 89 20.74 -17.37 -9.08
N GLY A 90 21.58 -16.35 -8.94
CA GLY A 90 21.56 -15.17 -9.81
C GLY A 90 21.82 -15.49 -11.28
N GLN A 91 22.70 -16.45 -11.57
CA GLN A 91 22.92 -16.94 -12.93
C GLN A 91 21.69 -17.70 -13.45
N SER A 92 21.18 -18.68 -12.70
CA SER A 92 19.99 -19.43 -13.07
C SER A 92 18.77 -18.53 -13.30
N LEU A 93 18.63 -17.46 -12.51
CA LEU A 93 17.55 -16.47 -12.68
C LEU A 93 17.60 -15.75 -14.03
N ARG A 94 18.80 -15.48 -14.56
CA ARG A 94 18.97 -14.81 -15.86
C ARG A 94 18.75 -15.75 -17.04
N GLU A 95 19.12 -17.02 -16.88
CA GLU A 95 19.05 -18.05 -17.91
C GLU A 95 17.66 -18.70 -18.02
N GLU A 96 16.88 -18.70 -16.93
CA GLU A 96 15.54 -19.31 -16.91
C GLU A 96 14.50 -18.47 -17.68
N LEU A 97 13.89 -19.11 -18.68
CA LEU A 97 12.89 -18.53 -19.57
C LEU A 97 11.47 -18.86 -19.13
N ASN A 98 11.26 -19.95 -18.39
CA ASN A 98 9.95 -20.32 -17.86
C ASN A 98 9.56 -19.40 -16.69
N PRO A 99 8.46 -18.64 -16.78
CA PRO A 99 8.12 -17.65 -15.76
C PRO A 99 7.88 -18.23 -14.35
N LEU A 100 7.31 -19.44 -14.26
CA LEU A 100 7.03 -20.08 -12.98
C LEU A 100 8.32 -20.54 -12.29
N LYS A 101 9.22 -21.20 -13.03
CA LYS A 101 10.53 -21.62 -12.51
C LYS A 101 11.39 -20.42 -12.13
N ARG A 102 11.39 -19.37 -12.98
CA ARG A 102 12.10 -18.12 -12.72
C ARG A 102 11.65 -17.49 -11.40
N ARG A 103 10.34 -17.46 -11.13
CA ARG A 103 9.78 -16.99 -9.86
C ARG A 103 10.21 -17.86 -8.67
N GLN A 104 10.23 -19.18 -8.81
CA GLN A 104 10.71 -20.09 -7.76
C GLN A 104 12.19 -19.83 -7.42
N ILE A 105 13.05 -19.72 -8.43
CA ILE A 105 14.47 -19.40 -8.29
C ILE A 105 14.65 -18.04 -7.58
N PHE A 106 13.90 -17.02 -8.01
CA PHE A 106 13.95 -15.69 -7.38
C PHE A 106 13.52 -15.72 -5.91
N ASN A 107 12.49 -16.52 -5.58
CA ASN A 107 12.02 -16.65 -4.19
C ASN A 107 13.07 -17.26 -3.27
N GLU A 108 14.01 -18.08 -3.76
CA GLU A 108 15.14 -18.55 -2.95
C GLU A 108 16.03 -17.40 -2.48
N LEU A 109 16.27 -16.40 -3.34
CA LEU A 109 17.03 -15.19 -2.96
C LEU A 109 16.28 -14.40 -1.88
N LEU A 110 14.97 -14.19 -2.05
CA LEU A 110 14.18 -13.41 -1.11
C LEU A 110 14.04 -14.10 0.26
N GLN A 111 13.82 -15.41 0.29
CA GLN A 111 13.64 -16.16 1.55
C GLN A 111 14.92 -16.26 2.37
N GLY A 112 16.09 -16.27 1.73
CA GLY A 112 17.39 -16.27 2.41
C GLY A 112 18.03 -14.89 2.56
N MET A 113 17.33 -13.82 2.20
CA MET A 113 17.86 -12.46 2.28
C MET A 113 18.03 -12.02 3.74
N THR A 114 19.19 -11.45 4.04
CA THR A 114 19.56 -10.84 5.32
C THR A 114 20.15 -9.47 5.08
N LEU A 115 20.33 -8.66 6.13
CA LEU A 115 21.01 -7.37 6.01
C LEU A 115 22.45 -7.51 5.47
N ASP A 116 23.13 -8.59 5.86
CA ASP A 116 24.53 -8.84 5.51
C ASP A 116 24.71 -9.23 4.04
N ASN A 117 23.75 -9.99 3.47
CA ASN A 117 23.87 -10.52 2.10
C ASN A 117 23.06 -9.73 1.05
N ALA A 118 22.17 -8.82 1.46
CA ALA A 118 21.28 -8.10 0.54
C ALA A 118 22.04 -7.35 -0.57
N ARG A 119 23.20 -6.76 -0.25
CA ARG A 119 24.04 -6.09 -1.26
C ARG A 119 24.60 -7.08 -2.29
N GLU A 120 24.97 -8.29 -1.89
CA GLU A 120 25.44 -9.31 -2.82
C GLU A 120 24.30 -9.86 -3.68
N ILE A 121 23.10 -10.03 -3.10
CA ILE A 121 21.90 -10.39 -3.85
C ILE A 121 21.55 -9.31 -4.87
N ARG A 122 21.65 -8.01 -4.51
CA ARG A 122 21.43 -6.90 -5.43
C ARG A 122 22.31 -6.98 -6.67
N GLU A 123 23.56 -7.42 -6.53
CA GLU A 123 24.46 -7.58 -7.68
C GLU A 123 23.94 -8.57 -8.73
N GLN A 124 23.07 -9.50 -8.31
CA GLN A 124 22.37 -10.42 -9.20
C GLN A 124 21.11 -9.81 -9.83
N VAL A 125 20.43 -8.93 -9.09
CA VAL A 125 19.14 -8.33 -9.47
C VAL A 125 19.29 -7.05 -10.30
N LYS A 126 20.36 -6.26 -10.12
CA LYS A 126 20.52 -4.93 -10.73
C LYS A 126 20.53 -4.92 -12.27
N ARG A 127 20.78 -6.07 -12.91
CA ARG A 127 20.76 -6.22 -14.37
C ARG A 127 19.40 -6.65 -14.92
N LEU A 128 18.44 -6.96 -14.06
CA LEU A 128 17.08 -7.27 -14.49
C LEU A 128 16.39 -6.00 -14.99
N ASP A 129 15.37 -6.18 -15.83
CA ASP A 129 14.51 -5.07 -16.24
C ASP A 129 13.93 -4.38 -14.98
N GLN A 130 14.04 -3.07 -14.89
CA GLN A 130 13.55 -2.29 -13.76
C GLN A 130 12.02 -2.36 -13.61
N ASN A 131 11.32 -2.68 -14.69
CA ASN A 131 9.88 -2.93 -14.74
C ASN A 131 9.52 -4.40 -14.48
N SER A 132 10.49 -5.30 -14.27
CA SER A 132 10.21 -6.66 -13.85
C SER A 132 9.67 -6.70 -12.42
N SER A 133 8.85 -7.70 -12.12
CA SER A 133 8.38 -7.92 -10.76
C SER A 133 9.52 -8.21 -9.80
N GLU A 134 10.50 -9.00 -10.22
CA GLU A 134 11.64 -9.43 -9.42
C GLU A 134 12.51 -8.24 -9.00
N PHE A 135 12.77 -7.30 -9.92
CA PHE A 135 13.48 -6.07 -9.59
C PHE A 135 12.74 -5.25 -8.51
N ARG A 136 11.43 -5.06 -8.67
CA ARG A 136 10.63 -4.29 -7.70
C ARG A 136 10.50 -5.03 -6.36
N ASP A 137 10.19 -6.31 -6.38
CA ASP A 137 9.98 -7.14 -5.20
C ASP A 137 11.25 -7.17 -4.34
N PHE A 138 12.42 -7.33 -4.96
CA PHE A 138 13.71 -7.27 -4.25
C PHE A 138 13.90 -5.92 -3.54
N HIS A 139 13.77 -4.81 -4.26
CA HIS A 139 14.02 -3.48 -3.70
C HIS A 139 13.00 -3.11 -2.63
N PHE A 140 11.73 -3.51 -2.80
CA PHE A 140 10.71 -3.35 -1.78
C PHE A 140 11.10 -4.07 -0.50
N VAL A 141 11.41 -5.37 -0.56
CA VAL A 141 11.79 -6.16 0.62
C VAL A 141 13.08 -5.62 1.24
N TRP A 142 14.06 -5.23 0.43
CA TRP A 142 15.31 -4.68 0.94
C TRP A 142 15.08 -3.35 1.69
N GLY A 143 14.25 -2.45 1.16
CA GLY A 143 13.84 -1.23 1.84
C GLY A 143 13.10 -1.51 3.15
N SER A 144 12.18 -2.46 3.14
CA SER A 144 11.43 -2.90 4.32
C SER A 144 12.31 -3.43 5.46
N MET A 145 13.51 -3.93 5.13
CA MET A 145 14.46 -4.50 6.09
C MET A 145 15.58 -3.54 6.51
N ALA A 146 16.21 -2.86 5.54
CA ALA A 146 17.44 -2.10 5.75
C ALA A 146 17.23 -0.57 5.78
N GLY A 147 16.01 -0.11 5.51
CA GLY A 147 15.62 1.29 5.61
C GLY A 147 16.50 2.25 4.81
N ALA A 148 16.96 3.33 5.46
CA ALA A 148 17.77 4.39 4.85
C ALA A 148 18.99 3.85 4.08
N GLU A 149 19.63 2.79 4.58
CA GLU A 149 20.80 2.23 3.92
C GLU A 149 20.47 1.70 2.52
N ALA A 150 19.35 0.97 2.38
CA ALA A 150 18.92 0.47 1.08
C ALA A 150 18.55 1.62 0.13
N VAL A 151 17.84 2.64 0.64
CA VAL A 151 17.44 3.82 -0.14
C VAL A 151 18.68 4.57 -0.65
N ILE A 152 19.67 4.83 0.20
CA ILE A 152 20.92 5.49 -0.19
C ILE A 152 21.71 4.64 -1.20
N ASN A 153 21.60 3.32 -1.17
CA ASN A 153 22.25 2.50 -2.21
C ASN A 153 21.65 2.74 -3.60
N GLY A 154 20.36 3.07 -3.72
CA GLY A 154 19.74 3.43 -4.99
C GLY A 154 20.21 4.77 -5.57
N THR A 155 20.85 5.63 -4.78
CA THR A 155 21.46 6.86 -5.33
C THR A 155 22.72 6.58 -6.13
N LYS A 156 23.33 5.40 -5.98
CA LYS A 156 24.59 5.04 -6.64
C LYS A 156 24.41 4.57 -8.07
N THR A 157 23.18 4.39 -8.53
CA THR A 157 22.87 3.73 -9.79
C THR A 157 21.71 4.46 -10.49
N SER A 158 21.49 4.28 -11.80
CA SER A 158 20.51 5.10 -12.57
C SER A 158 19.06 4.58 -12.54
N GLU A 159 18.81 3.50 -11.81
CA GLU A 159 17.56 2.74 -11.81
C GLU A 159 16.47 3.36 -10.92
N ARG A 160 15.21 2.97 -11.14
CA ARG A 160 14.04 3.36 -10.30
C ARG A 160 13.98 2.64 -8.94
N ASP A 161 15.08 2.09 -8.45
CA ASP A 161 15.11 1.33 -7.20
C ASP A 161 14.80 2.19 -5.98
N LEU A 162 15.23 3.46 -5.99
CA LEU A 162 15.03 4.41 -4.91
C LEU A 162 13.55 4.50 -4.50
N HIS A 163 12.66 4.65 -5.48
CA HIS A 163 11.22 4.79 -5.23
C HIS A 163 10.67 3.54 -4.55
N VAL A 164 10.95 2.35 -5.10
CA VAL A 164 10.39 1.08 -4.62
C VAL A 164 10.97 0.71 -3.25
N THR A 165 12.25 0.99 -3.04
CA THR A 165 12.93 0.78 -1.76
C THR A 165 12.34 1.69 -0.68
N MET A 166 12.11 2.96 -0.99
CA MET A 166 11.49 3.89 -0.06
C MET A 166 10.05 3.49 0.29
N THR A 167 9.28 3.03 -0.70
CA THR A 167 7.92 2.51 -0.50
C THR A 167 7.92 1.28 0.44
N GLY A 168 8.88 0.37 0.28
CA GLY A 168 9.07 -0.77 1.19
C GLY A 168 9.36 -0.32 2.62
N TRP A 169 10.34 0.56 2.79
CA TRP A 169 10.70 1.08 4.11
C TRP A 169 9.54 1.80 4.82
N ALA A 170 8.84 2.69 4.10
CA ALA A 170 7.70 3.42 4.64
C ALA A 170 6.53 2.50 5.01
N SER A 171 6.40 1.33 4.37
CA SER A 171 5.36 0.36 4.70
C SER A 171 5.61 -0.40 6.01
N THR A 172 6.87 -0.60 6.42
CA THR A 172 7.21 -1.37 7.63
C THR A 172 7.70 -0.51 8.80
N SER A 173 8.34 0.62 8.53
CA SER A 173 8.91 1.52 9.53
C SER A 173 8.57 2.99 9.24
N PRO A 174 7.27 3.33 9.24
CA PRO A 174 6.78 4.62 8.77
C PRO A 174 7.33 5.83 9.53
N ASP A 175 7.47 5.77 10.86
CA ASP A 175 8.03 6.87 11.67
C ASP A 175 9.48 7.18 11.25
N GLN A 176 10.29 6.14 11.08
CA GLN A 176 11.68 6.27 10.69
C GLN A 176 11.81 6.81 9.26
N ALA A 177 10.98 6.31 8.34
CA ALA A 177 10.96 6.75 6.95
C ALA A 177 10.55 8.23 6.83
N ILE A 178 9.52 8.67 7.57
CA ILE A 178 9.07 10.08 7.59
C ILE A 178 10.15 10.98 8.22
N ALA A 179 10.73 10.57 9.35
CA ALA A 179 11.80 11.35 10.00
C ALA A 179 13.00 11.53 9.07
N TRP A 180 13.42 10.47 8.40
CA TRP A 180 14.51 10.54 7.42
C TRP A 180 14.15 11.38 6.20
N PHE A 181 12.91 11.26 5.68
CA PHE A 181 12.40 12.10 4.60
C PHE A 181 12.47 13.59 4.96
N ASN A 182 12.12 13.96 6.18
CA ASN A 182 12.16 15.34 6.66
C ASN A 182 13.60 15.89 6.72
N ASP A 183 14.58 15.02 6.97
CA ASP A 183 16.00 15.34 7.08
C ASP A 183 16.77 15.28 5.75
N LEU A 184 16.11 14.98 4.63
CA LEU A 184 16.76 14.83 3.31
C LEU A 184 17.63 16.03 2.91
N ASP A 185 17.18 17.24 3.19
CA ASP A 185 17.90 18.48 2.82
C ASP A 185 19.28 18.57 3.51
N LYS A 186 19.46 17.88 4.64
CA LYS A 186 20.74 17.82 5.38
C LYS A 186 21.76 16.88 4.72
N LEU A 187 21.31 15.96 3.87
CA LEU A 187 22.18 14.96 3.24
C LEU A 187 22.95 15.51 2.03
N ASN A 188 22.53 16.65 1.48
CA ASN A 188 23.17 17.33 0.35
C ASN A 188 23.45 16.40 -0.86
N ASP A 189 22.54 15.47 -1.14
CA ASP A 189 22.58 14.58 -2.32
C ASP A 189 21.48 14.98 -3.30
N LYS A 190 21.87 15.40 -4.51
CA LYS A 190 20.95 15.85 -5.56
C LYS A 190 19.96 14.78 -6.02
N ARG A 191 20.27 13.49 -5.78
CA ARG A 191 19.39 12.37 -6.11
C ARG A 191 18.35 12.09 -5.03
N LEU A 192 18.49 12.67 -3.85
CA LEU A 192 17.57 12.54 -2.73
C LEU A 192 16.73 13.81 -2.61
N SER A 193 15.66 13.86 -3.39
CA SER A 193 14.73 14.98 -3.43
C SER A 193 13.43 14.65 -2.71
N LYS A 194 12.97 15.56 -1.84
CA LYS A 194 11.64 15.47 -1.22
C LYS A 194 10.52 15.39 -2.25
N ASN A 195 10.65 16.12 -3.36
CA ASN A 195 9.65 16.10 -4.43
C ASN A 195 9.55 14.73 -5.10
N ASP A 196 10.66 14.01 -5.21
CA ASP A 196 10.70 12.70 -5.87
C ASP A 196 10.26 11.58 -4.91
N LEU A 197 10.53 11.73 -3.61
CA LEU A 197 10.30 10.70 -2.59
C LEU A 197 8.97 10.81 -1.84
N LYS A 198 8.32 11.97 -1.85
CA LYS A 198 7.04 12.15 -1.13
C LYS A 198 5.98 11.14 -1.54
N ARG A 199 5.94 10.80 -2.84
CA ARG A 199 5.02 9.80 -3.38
C ARG A 199 5.35 8.40 -2.89
N SER A 200 6.64 8.03 -2.79
CA SER A 200 7.06 6.75 -2.20
C SER A 200 6.64 6.62 -0.74
N ILE A 201 6.78 7.69 0.06
CA ILE A 201 6.30 7.69 1.44
C ILE A 201 4.79 7.44 1.45
N VAL A 202 4.01 8.25 0.72
CA VAL A 202 2.55 8.11 0.70
C VAL A 202 2.13 6.71 0.27
N GLU A 203 2.71 6.17 -0.80
CA GLU A 203 2.40 4.83 -1.28
C GLU A 203 2.77 3.75 -0.26
N GLY A 204 3.91 3.89 0.42
CA GLY A 204 4.36 2.97 1.47
C GLY A 204 3.41 2.97 2.67
N LEU A 205 3.04 4.15 3.16
CA LEU A 205 2.08 4.34 4.23
C LEU A 205 0.71 3.77 3.85
N ALA A 206 0.19 4.13 2.67
CA ALA A 206 -1.14 3.69 2.22
C ALA A 206 -1.24 2.17 2.04
N ASN A 207 -0.12 1.45 1.92
CA ASN A 207 -0.12 -0.01 1.88
C ASN A 207 -0.60 -0.66 3.19
N THR A 208 -0.43 0.03 4.31
CA THR A 208 -0.67 -0.53 5.65
C THR A 208 -1.59 0.33 6.51
N ASP A 209 -1.60 1.65 6.30
CA ASP A 209 -2.32 2.63 7.11
C ASP A 209 -2.71 3.86 6.25
N PRO A 210 -3.93 3.90 5.68
CA PRO A 210 -4.39 5.02 4.86
C PRO A 210 -4.54 6.33 5.65
N ASP A 211 -4.90 6.28 6.93
CA ASP A 211 -5.06 7.49 7.76
C ASP A 211 -3.72 8.17 8.00
N ARG A 212 -2.69 7.38 8.24
CA ARG A 212 -1.32 7.87 8.35
C ARG A 212 -0.81 8.47 7.05
N ALA A 213 -1.19 7.90 5.90
CA ALA A 213 -0.87 8.48 4.59
C ALA A 213 -1.58 9.83 4.40
N ILE A 214 -2.85 9.96 4.79
CA ILE A 214 -3.59 11.24 4.77
C ILE A 214 -2.93 12.27 5.69
N ASN A 215 -2.58 11.91 6.92
CA ASN A 215 -1.91 12.82 7.85
C ASN A 215 -0.56 13.32 7.30
N PHE A 216 0.21 12.44 6.66
CA PHE A 216 1.43 12.86 5.99
C PHE A 216 1.14 13.81 4.81
N ILE A 217 0.13 13.55 3.98
CA ILE A 217 -0.30 14.47 2.91
C ILE A 217 -0.71 15.84 3.48
N SER A 218 -1.44 15.87 4.61
CA SER A 218 -1.80 17.12 5.30
C SER A 218 -0.55 17.90 5.70
N SER A 219 0.45 17.25 6.28
CA SER A 219 1.72 17.91 6.64
C SER A 219 2.47 18.47 5.43
N LEU A 220 2.42 17.79 4.28
CA LEU A 220 2.97 18.31 3.02
C LEU A 220 2.21 19.56 2.55
N LYS A 221 0.88 19.54 2.59
CA LYS A 221 0.04 20.69 2.25
C LYS A 221 0.33 21.89 3.16
N GLU A 222 0.44 21.67 4.46
CA GLU A 222 0.78 22.70 5.46
C GLU A 222 2.17 23.32 5.24
N SER A 223 3.14 22.52 4.78
CA SER A 223 4.47 23.00 4.39
C SER A 223 4.52 23.69 3.02
N GLY A 224 3.38 23.85 2.34
CA GLY A 224 3.26 24.58 1.07
C GLY A 224 3.39 23.72 -0.19
N ASP A 225 3.36 22.39 -0.06
CA ASP A 225 3.38 21.48 -1.21
C ASP A 225 2.02 21.50 -1.93
N ARG A 226 1.97 22.25 -3.04
CA ARG A 226 0.77 22.38 -3.88
C ARG A 226 0.33 21.07 -4.51
N GLU A 227 1.22 20.08 -4.60
CA GLU A 227 1.01 18.80 -5.25
C GLU A 227 0.54 17.69 -4.31
N ALA A 228 0.53 17.96 -2.99
CA ALA A 228 0.14 17.00 -1.97
C ALA A 228 -1.24 16.39 -2.22
N HIS A 229 -2.21 17.23 -2.62
CA HIS A 229 -3.59 16.81 -2.88
C HIS A 229 -3.72 15.71 -3.95
N ARG A 230 -2.81 15.66 -4.94
CA ARG A 230 -2.89 14.66 -6.01
C ARG A 230 -2.67 13.24 -5.51
N MET A 231 -2.00 13.07 -4.37
CA MET A 231 -1.70 11.76 -3.80
C MET A 231 -2.88 11.17 -3.01
N ILE A 232 -3.91 11.96 -2.67
CA ILE A 232 -5.12 11.50 -1.96
C ILE A 232 -5.80 10.39 -2.77
N HIS A 233 -5.87 10.55 -4.09
CA HIS A 233 -6.41 9.55 -5.01
C HIS A 233 -5.69 8.20 -4.88
N ASP A 234 -4.36 8.19 -4.71
CA ASP A 234 -3.59 6.95 -4.58
C ASP A 234 -3.89 6.25 -3.26
N VAL A 235 -4.01 7.02 -2.17
CA VAL A 235 -4.41 6.52 -0.84
C VAL A 235 -5.80 5.90 -0.91
N ALA A 236 -6.78 6.64 -1.43
CA ALA A 236 -8.16 6.19 -1.55
C ALA A 236 -8.29 4.91 -2.40
N ARG A 237 -7.61 4.86 -3.55
CA ARG A 237 -7.57 3.65 -4.40
C ARG A 237 -6.94 2.47 -3.65
N LYS A 238 -5.89 2.70 -2.86
CA LYS A 238 -5.24 1.65 -2.09
C LYS A 238 -6.13 1.14 -0.96
N ALA A 239 -6.81 2.04 -0.24
CA ALA A 239 -7.71 1.73 0.87
C ALA A 239 -8.84 0.77 0.44
N THR A 240 -9.41 0.96 -0.75
CA THR A 240 -10.43 0.04 -1.29
C THR A 240 -9.95 -1.40 -1.48
N ARG A 241 -8.63 -1.68 -1.47
CA ARG A 241 -8.11 -3.07 -1.60
C ARG A 241 -8.42 -3.91 -0.37
N SER A 242 -8.55 -3.29 0.81
CA SER A 242 -8.86 -3.95 2.08
C SER A 242 -10.21 -3.58 2.65
N MET A 243 -10.82 -2.47 2.19
CA MET A 243 -12.13 -2.00 2.63
C MET A 243 -13.24 -2.41 1.65
N ASN A 244 -14.41 -2.76 2.18
CA ASN A 244 -15.64 -2.83 1.40
C ASN A 244 -16.23 -1.42 1.14
N LEU A 245 -17.37 -1.32 0.44
CA LEU A 245 -17.95 -0.03 0.07
C LEU A 245 -18.34 0.81 1.29
N GLU A 246 -18.98 0.21 2.29
CA GLU A 246 -19.41 0.89 3.51
C GLU A 246 -18.21 1.41 4.31
N GLU A 247 -17.20 0.57 4.52
CA GLU A 247 -15.96 0.92 5.21
C GLU A 247 -15.21 2.05 4.49
N ALA A 248 -15.07 1.95 3.16
CA ALA A 248 -14.37 2.96 2.37
C ALA A 248 -15.14 4.27 2.30
N GLY A 249 -16.47 4.22 2.23
CA GLY A 249 -17.33 5.40 2.21
C GLY A 249 -17.28 6.15 3.54
N ALA A 250 -17.48 5.44 4.65
CA ALA A 250 -17.36 6.00 6.00
C ALA A 250 -15.98 6.60 6.25
N TRP A 251 -14.91 5.92 5.81
CA TRP A 251 -13.55 6.45 5.87
C TRP A 251 -13.42 7.77 5.09
N ALA A 252 -13.88 7.81 3.84
CA ALA A 252 -13.75 9.00 3.00
C ALA A 252 -14.55 10.19 3.54
N GLU A 253 -15.75 9.95 4.06
CA GLU A 253 -16.61 10.95 4.67
C GLU A 253 -16.05 11.48 6.00
N SER A 254 -15.31 10.65 6.74
CA SER A 254 -14.65 11.05 7.99
C SER A 254 -13.47 11.99 7.81
N LEU A 255 -12.96 12.18 6.58
CA LEU A 255 -11.80 13.02 6.33
C LEU A 255 -12.11 14.50 6.64
N PRO A 256 -11.27 15.19 7.43
CA PRO A 256 -11.59 16.51 7.96
C PRO A 256 -11.55 17.60 6.89
N ASP A 257 -10.65 17.49 5.91
CA ASP A 257 -10.54 18.42 4.80
C ASP A 257 -11.56 18.07 3.71
N GLU A 258 -12.41 19.04 3.34
CA GLU A 258 -13.47 18.86 2.34
C GLU A 258 -12.92 18.42 0.97
N GLY A 259 -11.76 18.97 0.57
CA GLY A 259 -11.08 18.61 -0.67
C GLY A 259 -10.60 17.15 -0.65
N MET A 260 -10.09 16.69 0.49
CA MET A 260 -9.72 15.29 0.72
C MET A 260 -10.93 14.37 0.65
N ARG A 261 -12.01 14.70 1.37
CA ARG A 261 -13.27 13.96 1.34
C ARG A 261 -13.79 13.80 -0.09
N ARG A 262 -13.92 14.91 -0.84
CA ARG A 262 -14.36 14.92 -2.24
C ARG A 262 -13.46 14.06 -3.14
N SER A 263 -12.14 14.23 -3.02
CA SER A 263 -11.16 13.48 -3.84
C SER A 263 -11.20 11.98 -3.55
N SER A 264 -11.33 11.60 -2.28
CA SER A 264 -11.44 10.20 -1.85
C SER A 264 -12.73 9.55 -2.35
N ILE A 265 -13.88 10.21 -2.17
CA ILE A 265 -15.17 9.73 -2.67
C ILE A 265 -15.11 9.51 -4.18
N HIS A 266 -14.61 10.50 -4.94
CA HIS A 266 -14.45 10.39 -6.40
C HIS A 266 -13.54 9.24 -6.83
N SER A 267 -12.57 8.87 -5.99
CA SER A 267 -11.61 7.80 -6.28
C SER A 267 -12.14 6.40 -5.91
N ILE A 268 -12.98 6.33 -4.88
CA ILE A 268 -13.54 5.09 -4.34
C ILE A 268 -14.73 4.62 -5.18
N LEU A 269 -15.63 5.55 -5.49
CA LEU A 269 -16.94 5.25 -6.06
C LEU A 269 -16.90 4.44 -7.36
N PRO A 270 -16.04 4.76 -8.36
CA PRO A 270 -16.04 4.01 -9.61
C PRO A 270 -15.77 2.51 -9.42
N ARG A 271 -14.85 2.15 -8.52
CA ARG A 271 -14.50 0.74 -8.28
C ARG A 271 -15.72 -0.06 -7.81
N PHE A 272 -16.49 0.49 -6.88
CA PHE A 272 -17.66 -0.18 -6.35
C PHE A 272 -18.85 -0.12 -7.28
N ALA A 273 -19.03 0.98 -8.02
CA ALA A 273 -20.07 1.11 -9.03
C ALA A 273 -19.93 0.07 -10.16
N TYR A 274 -18.71 -0.27 -10.56
CA TYR A 274 -18.48 -1.34 -11.54
C TYR A 274 -18.87 -2.73 -11.02
N SER A 275 -18.71 -3.00 -9.72
CA SER A 275 -19.02 -4.31 -9.13
C SER A 275 -20.47 -4.45 -8.65
N ASP A 276 -20.99 -3.42 -8.01
CA ASP A 276 -22.28 -3.34 -7.32
C ASP A 276 -22.85 -1.92 -7.48
N PRO A 277 -23.45 -1.62 -8.65
CA PRO A 277 -23.99 -0.30 -8.93
C PRO A 277 -25.23 0.02 -8.06
N GLU A 278 -26.00 -0.96 -7.60
CA GLU A 278 -27.14 -0.71 -6.72
C GLU A 278 -26.72 -0.20 -5.34
N SER A 279 -25.68 -0.77 -4.73
CA SER A 279 -25.15 -0.24 -3.47
C SER A 279 -24.44 1.11 -3.68
N ALA A 280 -23.69 1.25 -4.76
CA ALA A 280 -22.98 2.49 -5.07
C ALA A 280 -23.94 3.67 -5.36
N SER A 281 -25.09 3.41 -6.01
CA SER A 281 -26.11 4.42 -6.26
C SER A 281 -26.75 4.94 -4.98
N LYS A 282 -27.08 4.05 -4.03
CA LYS A 282 -27.59 4.44 -2.70
C LYS A 282 -26.60 5.30 -1.93
N TRP A 283 -25.32 4.99 -2.01
CA TRP A 283 -24.29 5.82 -1.38
C TRP A 283 -24.22 7.18 -2.08
N ALA A 284 -24.13 7.21 -3.42
CA ALA A 284 -24.03 8.45 -4.19
C ALA A 284 -25.19 9.42 -3.97
N THR A 285 -26.42 8.92 -3.81
CA THR A 285 -27.61 9.74 -3.52
C THR A 285 -27.69 10.21 -2.06
N GLY A 286 -27.00 9.52 -1.14
CA GLY A 286 -26.92 9.90 0.28
C GLY A 286 -25.84 10.92 0.61
N LEU A 287 -24.94 11.23 -0.33
CA LEU A 287 -23.88 12.22 -0.15
C LEU A 287 -24.41 13.66 -0.10
N ASP A 288 -23.63 14.56 0.50
CA ASP A 288 -23.88 16.00 0.45
C ASP A 288 -24.07 16.49 -1.00
N SER A 289 -24.96 17.47 -1.21
CA SER A 289 -25.40 17.93 -2.54
C SER A 289 -24.25 18.29 -3.48
N ASP A 290 -23.20 18.91 -2.96
CA ASP A 290 -22.05 19.38 -3.75
C ASP A 290 -21.21 18.24 -4.33
N ILE A 291 -21.21 17.07 -3.66
CA ILE A 291 -20.47 15.88 -4.09
C ILE A 291 -21.40 14.93 -4.86
N SER A 292 -22.67 14.87 -4.45
CA SER A 292 -23.67 13.94 -4.96
C SER A 292 -23.83 14.02 -6.48
N ALA A 293 -23.89 15.22 -7.08
CA ALA A 293 -24.04 15.34 -8.54
C ALA A 293 -22.92 14.64 -9.32
N THR A 294 -21.66 14.82 -8.89
CA THR A 294 -20.52 14.14 -9.56
C THR A 294 -20.52 12.64 -9.27
N ALA A 295 -20.90 12.25 -8.05
CA ALA A 295 -21.00 10.85 -7.66
C ALA A 295 -22.08 10.11 -8.48
N ILE A 296 -23.27 10.70 -8.60
CA ILE A 296 -24.41 10.17 -9.37
C ILE A 296 -23.99 9.93 -10.82
N HIS A 297 -23.37 10.93 -11.46
CA HIS A 297 -22.89 10.81 -12.82
C HIS A 297 -21.92 9.62 -12.98
N LYS A 298 -20.94 9.48 -12.08
CA LYS A 298 -19.95 8.40 -12.13
C LYS A 298 -20.56 7.01 -11.92
N VAL A 299 -21.53 6.89 -11.03
CA VAL A 299 -22.26 5.62 -10.85
C VAL A 299 -23.06 5.30 -12.10
N GLY A 300 -23.75 6.29 -12.67
CA GLY A 300 -24.55 6.11 -13.88
C GLY A 300 -23.71 5.66 -15.07
N GLU A 301 -22.55 6.32 -15.27
CA GLU A 301 -21.56 5.94 -16.27
C GLU A 301 -21.08 4.49 -16.06
N ALA A 302 -20.64 4.13 -14.85
CA ALA A 302 -20.15 2.78 -14.56
C ALA A 302 -21.23 1.71 -14.69
N TRP A 303 -22.47 2.00 -14.26
CA TRP A 303 -23.61 1.11 -14.40
C TRP A 303 -23.97 0.93 -15.87
N ALA A 304 -23.98 2.00 -16.67
CA ALA A 304 -24.34 1.95 -18.07
C ALA A 304 -23.42 1.09 -18.94
N HIS A 305 -22.14 0.98 -18.57
CA HIS A 305 -21.21 0.06 -19.21
C HIS A 305 -21.67 -1.41 -19.11
N ARG A 306 -22.37 -1.78 -18.03
CA ARG A 306 -22.86 -3.14 -17.78
C ARG A 306 -24.32 -3.30 -18.21
N ASP A 307 -25.16 -2.40 -17.75
CA ASP A 307 -26.61 -2.39 -17.94
C ASP A 307 -27.10 -0.95 -18.17
N PRO A 308 -27.15 -0.50 -19.44
CA PRO A 308 -27.53 0.86 -19.77
C PRO A 308 -29.02 1.14 -19.52
N LEU A 309 -29.89 0.12 -19.57
CA LEU A 309 -31.32 0.28 -19.25
C LEU A 309 -31.49 0.56 -17.75
N ALA A 310 -30.96 -0.30 -16.88
CA ALA A 310 -31.09 -0.13 -15.43
C ALA A 310 -30.44 1.19 -14.96
N SER A 311 -29.33 1.59 -15.59
CA SER A 311 -28.70 2.89 -15.34
C SER A 311 -29.62 4.05 -15.72
N ALA A 312 -30.22 4.02 -16.92
CA ALA A 312 -31.15 5.06 -17.38
C ALA A 312 -32.41 5.13 -16.51
N GLU A 313 -32.98 4.00 -16.10
CA GLU A 313 -34.12 3.93 -15.17
C GLU A 313 -33.78 4.57 -13.82
N TRP A 314 -32.64 4.21 -13.23
CA TRP A 314 -32.19 4.82 -11.98
C TRP A 314 -31.98 6.32 -12.12
N LEU A 315 -31.24 6.78 -13.13
CA LEU A 315 -30.95 8.20 -13.35
C LEU A 315 -32.23 9.03 -13.60
N SER A 316 -33.20 8.47 -14.31
CA SER A 316 -34.51 9.11 -14.56
C SER A 316 -35.40 9.16 -13.32
N SER A 317 -35.15 8.31 -12.32
CA SER A 317 -35.89 8.31 -11.05
C SER A 317 -35.42 9.38 -10.07
N LEU A 318 -34.25 9.98 -10.29
CA LEU A 318 -33.67 11.00 -9.42
C LEU A 318 -34.25 12.39 -9.73
N PRO A 319 -34.25 13.32 -8.76
CA PRO A 319 -34.50 14.73 -9.03
C PRO A 319 -33.58 15.26 -10.13
N GLU A 320 -34.07 16.24 -10.90
CA GLU A 320 -33.26 16.89 -11.92
C GLU A 320 -32.03 17.56 -11.28
N SER A 321 -30.86 17.17 -11.79
CA SER A 321 -29.57 17.71 -11.38
C SER A 321 -28.61 17.60 -12.55
N GLN A 322 -27.49 18.33 -12.51
CA GLN A 322 -26.44 18.16 -13.50
C GLN A 322 -25.95 16.71 -13.55
N GLY A 323 -25.86 16.04 -12.40
CA GLY A 323 -25.39 14.66 -12.29
C GLY A 323 -26.33 13.64 -12.95
N SER A 324 -27.63 13.73 -12.64
CA SER A 324 -28.64 12.84 -13.23
C SER A 324 -28.80 13.07 -14.73
N ASN A 325 -28.80 14.33 -15.18
CA ASN A 325 -28.93 14.66 -16.60
C ASN A 325 -27.73 14.16 -17.43
N SER A 326 -26.49 14.46 -17.00
CA SER A 326 -25.28 14.00 -17.70
C SER A 326 -25.10 12.48 -17.64
N GLY A 327 -25.48 11.86 -16.51
CA GLY A 327 -25.50 10.40 -16.39
C GLY A 327 -26.51 9.77 -17.34
N LEU A 328 -27.72 10.33 -17.45
CA LEU A 328 -28.77 9.82 -18.32
C LEU A 328 -28.38 9.92 -19.79
N GLU A 329 -27.82 11.06 -20.22
CA GLU A 329 -27.27 11.21 -21.57
C GLU A 329 -26.23 10.12 -21.89
N THR A 330 -25.31 9.88 -20.95
CA THR A 330 -24.29 8.84 -21.07
C THR A 330 -24.92 7.44 -21.15
N ALA A 331 -25.89 7.14 -20.28
CA ALA A 331 -26.58 5.86 -20.26
C ALA A 331 -27.34 5.59 -21.57
N LEU A 332 -28.06 6.59 -22.08
CA LEU A 332 -28.77 6.51 -23.37
C LEU A 332 -27.79 6.33 -24.53
N HIS A 333 -26.63 7.01 -24.51
CA HIS A 333 -25.60 6.82 -25.52
C HIS A 333 -25.06 5.38 -25.53
N HIS A 334 -24.75 4.82 -24.35
CA HIS A 334 -24.34 3.43 -24.21
C HIS A 334 -25.44 2.44 -24.64
N TRP A 335 -26.70 2.76 -24.31
CA TRP A 335 -27.84 1.94 -24.74
C TRP A 335 -27.98 1.94 -26.25
N ALA A 336 -28.03 3.11 -26.88
CA ALA A 336 -28.16 3.24 -28.32
C ALA A 336 -26.99 2.57 -29.07
N GLY A 337 -25.77 2.61 -28.51
CA GLY A 337 -24.63 1.90 -29.08
C GLY A 337 -24.74 0.37 -28.99
N ARG A 338 -25.43 -0.17 -27.98
CA ARG A 338 -25.56 -1.61 -27.74
C ARG A 338 -26.82 -2.22 -28.35
N ASP A 339 -27.95 -1.52 -28.26
CA ASP A 339 -29.24 -1.89 -28.84
C ASP A 339 -30.01 -0.62 -29.29
N PRO A 340 -29.74 -0.13 -30.51
CA PRO A 340 -30.39 1.06 -31.04
C PRO A 340 -31.92 0.96 -31.12
N LYS A 341 -32.46 -0.26 -31.27
CA LYS A 341 -33.93 -0.47 -31.41
C LYS A 341 -34.64 -0.44 -30.07
N ALA A 342 -33.99 -0.93 -29.03
CA ALA A 342 -34.53 -0.84 -27.67
C ALA A 342 -34.40 0.57 -27.08
N ALA A 343 -33.43 1.37 -27.56
CA ALA A 343 -33.14 2.71 -27.05
C ALA A 343 -33.96 3.86 -27.68
N SER A 344 -34.69 3.62 -28.79
CA SER A 344 -35.46 4.62 -29.54
C SER A 344 -36.94 4.64 -29.15
#